data_AF-A0A3D0IE36-F1
#
_entry.id   AF-A0A3D0IE36-F1
#
_cell.length_a   1.000
_cell.length_b   1.000
_cell.length_c   1.000
_cell.angle_alpha   90.00
_cell.angle_beta   90.00
_cell.angle_gamma   90.00
#
_symmetry.space_group_name_H-M   'P 1'
#
loop_
_entity.id
_entity.type
_entity.pdbx_description
1 polymer ?
#
loop_
_entity_poly.entity_id
_entity_poly.type
_entity_poly.pdbx_seq_one_letter_code
_entity_poly.pdbx_strand_id
1 'polypeptide(L)'
;MVTQLIVVLFLTPLYAGARFLLSLAIVAVFDLRLALVLALTWLPCLWLGQRMSRPLRVGFRRSREASSALTSRIQETIAGMKVIKAYGAESREQVRFERESRSAFAAAYDARSRFAFFNVFTFLAIGVAMLTGQGVATLATHAGAGLFAGQIFATMGFSAWNLGLYNVFKERFGDGSAAVRQLFHA
;
A
#
# COMPACT_ATOMS: atom_id res chain seq x y z
N MET A 1 8.52 -18.68 6.29
CA MET A 1 7.56 -18.66 5.15
C MET A 1 6.11 -18.76 5.62
N VAL A 2 5.69 -19.89 6.22
CA VAL A 2 4.28 -20.12 6.61
C VAL A 2 3.76 -19.11 7.64
N THR A 3 4.56 -18.78 8.66
CA THR A 3 4.18 -17.80 9.71
C THR A 3 3.87 -16.42 9.12
N GLN A 4 4.65 -15.96 8.13
CA GLN A 4 4.47 -14.65 7.51
C GLN A 4 3.21 -14.60 6.63
N LEU A 5 2.88 -15.72 5.99
CA LEU A 5 1.66 -15.90 5.21
C LEU A 5 0.41 -15.85 6.09
N ILE A 6 0.42 -16.58 7.21
CA ILE A 6 -0.66 -16.53 8.21
C ILE A 6 -0.82 -15.10 8.72
N VAL A 7 0.31 -14.44 9.00
CA VAL A 7 0.31 -13.05 9.46
C VAL A 7 -0.35 -12.12 8.46
N VAL A 8 0.00 -12.20 7.17
CA VAL A 8 -0.50 -11.22 6.19
C VAL A 8 -1.90 -11.53 5.68
N LEU A 9 -2.23 -12.81 5.45
CA LEU A 9 -3.55 -13.21 4.93
C LEU A 9 -4.64 -13.18 6.00
N PHE A 10 -4.30 -13.54 7.25
CA PHE A 10 -5.30 -13.76 8.29
C PHE A 10 -5.14 -12.78 9.45
N LEU A 11 -3.98 -12.77 10.11
CA LEU A 11 -3.83 -11.98 11.35
C LEU A 11 -3.89 -10.48 11.09
N THR A 12 -3.25 -9.97 10.03
CA THR A 12 -3.21 -8.53 9.74
C THR A 12 -4.61 -7.97 9.44
N PRO A 13 -5.42 -8.55 8.52
CA PRO A 13 -6.79 -8.08 8.31
C PRO A 13 -7.69 -8.33 9.52
N LEU A 14 -7.49 -9.43 10.27
CA LEU A 14 -8.26 -9.69 11.49
C LEU A 14 -7.98 -8.64 12.57
N TYR A 15 -6.71 -8.35 12.87
CA TYR A 15 -6.31 -7.30 13.80
C TYR A 15 -6.75 -5.91 13.33
N ALA A 16 -6.72 -5.66 12.02
CA ALA A 16 -7.20 -4.43 11.42
C ALA A 16 -8.70 -4.25 11.67
N GLY A 17 -9.51 -5.25 11.34
CA GLY A 17 -10.96 -5.23 11.58
C GLY A 17 -11.29 -5.12 13.06
N ALA A 18 -10.66 -5.92 13.92
CA ALA A 18 -10.90 -5.89 15.35
C ALA A 18 -10.58 -4.52 15.97
N ARG A 19 -9.44 -3.90 15.60
CA ARG A 19 -9.06 -2.55 16.07
C ARG A 19 -9.98 -1.46 15.53
N PHE A 20 -10.41 -1.58 14.28
CA PHE A 20 -11.39 -0.66 13.70
C PHE A 20 -12.72 -0.73 14.45
N LEU A 21 -13.25 -1.94 14.68
CA LEU A 21 -14.50 -2.16 15.41
C LEU A 21 -14.39 -1.68 16.87
N LEU A 22 -13.27 -1.97 17.53
CA LEU A 22 -13.02 -1.50 18.90
C LEU A 22 -12.97 0.03 18.96
N SER A 23 -12.25 0.69 18.05
CA SER A 23 -12.16 2.15 18.03
C SER A 23 -13.51 2.79 17.71
N LEU A 24 -14.29 2.20 16.79
CA LEU A 24 -15.66 2.62 16.50
C LEU A 24 -16.59 2.47 17.71
N ALA A 25 -16.50 1.35 18.43
CA ALA A 25 -17.27 1.11 19.65
C ALA A 25 -16.93 2.13 20.74
N ILE A 26 -15.64 2.45 20.92
CA ILE A 26 -15.21 3.49 21.86
C ILE A 26 -15.82 4.84 21.48
N VAL A 27 -15.76 5.25 20.20
CA VAL A 27 -16.39 6.50 19.75
C VAL A 27 -17.90 6.47 19.95
N ALA A 28 -18.56 5.34 19.68
CA ALA A 28 -20.00 5.18 19.80
C ALA A 28 -20.51 5.33 21.25
N VAL A 29 -19.69 4.99 22.25
CA VAL A 29 -20.00 5.24 23.67
C VAL A 29 -20.10 6.73 23.98
N PHE A 30 -19.28 7.57 23.31
CA PHE A 30 -19.35 9.02 23.47
C PHE A 30 -20.44 9.65 22.60
N ASP A 31 -20.52 9.25 21.33
CA ASP A 31 -21.49 9.78 20.37
C ASP A 31 -21.70 8.80 19.21
N LEU A 32 -22.91 8.21 19.16
CA LEU A 32 -23.29 7.26 18.13
C LEU A 32 -23.37 7.90 16.73
N ARG A 33 -23.76 9.18 16.62
CA ARG A 33 -23.84 9.88 15.33
C ARG A 33 -22.45 10.12 14.77
N LEU A 34 -21.51 10.51 15.63
CA LEU A 34 -20.10 10.69 15.26
C LEU A 34 -19.48 9.36 14.80
N ALA A 35 -19.75 8.27 15.52
CA ALA A 35 -19.30 6.94 15.12
C ALA A 35 -19.81 6.55 13.72
N LEU A 36 -21.10 6.76 13.44
CA LEU A 36 -21.67 6.47 12.11
C LEU A 36 -21.04 7.30 11.00
N VAL A 37 -20.76 8.58 11.23
CA VAL A 37 -20.05 9.43 10.26
C VAL A 37 -18.65 8.90 10.00
N LEU A 38 -17.90 8.53 11.05
CA LEU A 38 -16.56 7.95 10.92
C LEU A 38 -16.55 6.55 10.27
N ALA A 39 -17.60 5.76 10.46
CA ALA A 39 -17.75 4.49 9.74
C ALA A 39 -17.99 4.74 8.24
N LEU A 40 -18.76 5.77 7.89
CA LEU A 40 -19.08 6.11 6.51
C LEU A 40 -17.85 6.60 5.73
N THR A 41 -16.90 7.29 6.38
CA THR A 41 -15.65 7.76 5.75
C THR A 41 -14.72 6.61 5.32
N TRP A 42 -14.89 5.41 5.88
CA TRP A 42 -14.13 4.22 5.47
C TRP A 42 -14.61 3.61 4.15
N LEU A 43 -15.90 3.76 3.80
CA LEU A 43 -16.46 3.25 2.54
C LEU A 43 -15.71 3.73 1.28
N PRO A 44 -15.46 5.05 1.08
CA PRO A 44 -14.71 5.51 -0.08
C PRO A 44 -13.26 4.98 -0.09
N CYS A 45 -12.63 4.83 1.09
CA CYS A 45 -11.28 4.26 1.19
C CYS A 45 -11.24 2.81 0.73
N LEU A 46 -12.20 1.98 1.16
CA LEU A 46 -12.33 0.59 0.74
C LEU A 46 -12.60 0.47 -0.76
N TRP A 47 -13.50 1.31 -1.30
CA TRP A 47 -13.82 1.34 -2.72
C TRP A 47 -12.59 1.71 -3.57
N LEU A 48 -11.84 2.75 -3.18
CA LEU A 48 -10.58 3.15 -3.83
C LEU A 48 -9.54 2.02 -3.78
N GLY A 49 -9.39 1.36 -2.64
CA GLY A 49 -8.48 0.23 -2.47
C GLY A 49 -8.81 -0.92 -3.42
N GLN A 50 -10.09 -1.29 -3.54
CA GLN A 50 -10.54 -2.32 -4.49
C GLN A 50 -10.28 -1.91 -5.94
N ARG A 51 -10.59 -0.66 -6.30
CA ARG A 51 -10.44 -0.14 -7.66
C ARG A 51 -8.96 -0.09 -8.10
N MET A 52 -8.05 0.29 -7.21
CA MET A 52 -6.62 0.38 -7.53
C MET A 52 -5.82 -0.90 -7.33
N SER A 53 -6.37 -1.90 -6.65
CA SER A 53 -5.68 -3.19 -6.41
C SER A 53 -5.25 -3.88 -7.71
N ARG A 54 -6.16 -4.00 -8.69
CA ARG A 54 -5.88 -4.67 -9.98
C ARG A 54 -4.79 -3.96 -10.81
N PRO A 55 -4.88 -2.65 -11.12
CA PRO A 55 -3.86 -1.98 -11.94
C PRO A 55 -2.48 -1.98 -11.27
N LEU A 56 -2.41 -1.80 -9.94
CA LEU A 56 -1.15 -1.89 -9.20
C LEU A 56 -0.54 -3.30 -9.29
N ARG A 57 -1.34 -4.35 -9.08
CA ARG A 57 -0.88 -5.75 -9.22
C ARG A 57 -0.33 -6.04 -10.62
N VAL A 58 -0.98 -5.54 -11.67
CA VAL A 58 -0.53 -5.71 -13.06
C VAL A 58 0.78 -4.97 -13.29
N GLY A 59 0.90 -3.71 -12.84
CA GLY A 59 2.13 -2.92 -12.98
C GLY A 59 3.33 -3.57 -12.29
N PHE A 60 3.18 -3.95 -11.01
CA PHE A 60 4.24 -4.64 -10.27
C PHE A 60 4.57 -6.02 -10.84
N ARG A 61 3.62 -6.71 -11.48
CA ARG A 61 3.91 -7.97 -12.17
C ARG A 61 4.80 -7.73 -13.40
N ARG A 62 4.45 -6.78 -14.26
CA ARG A 62 5.26 -6.40 -15.44
C ARG A 62 6.68 -5.98 -15.07
N SER A 63 6.82 -5.16 -14.03
CA SER A 63 8.15 -4.77 -13.50
C SER A 63 8.98 -6.00 -13.10
N ARG A 64 8.38 -6.97 -12.39
CA ARG A 64 9.09 -8.19 -11.97
C ARG A 64 9.44 -9.11 -13.14
N GLU A 65 8.56 -9.24 -14.13
CA GLU A 65 8.83 -9.99 -15.35
C GLU A 65 10.00 -9.38 -16.13
N ALA A 66 10.03 -8.05 -16.28
CA ALA A 66 11.12 -7.33 -16.95
C ALA A 66 12.46 -7.47 -16.20
N SER A 67 12.46 -7.34 -14.87
CA SER A 67 13.65 -7.57 -14.05
C SER A 67 14.14 -9.02 -14.15
N SER A 68 13.23 -10.00 -14.11
CA SER A 68 13.59 -11.41 -14.26
C SER A 68 14.20 -11.70 -15.63
N ALA A 69 13.62 -11.17 -16.70
CA ALA A 69 14.15 -11.33 -18.05
C ALA A 69 15.56 -10.73 -18.18
N LEU A 70 15.78 -9.52 -17.64
CA LEU A 70 17.09 -8.89 -17.60
C LEU A 70 18.11 -9.75 -16.84
N THR A 71 17.76 -10.26 -15.67
CA THR A 71 18.64 -11.14 -14.89
C THR A 71 18.96 -12.43 -15.64
N SER A 72 17.98 -13.08 -16.28
CA SER A 72 18.23 -14.27 -17.10
C SER A 72 19.16 -13.98 -18.27
N ARG A 73 19.02 -12.83 -18.93
CA ARG A 73 19.93 -12.40 -20.00
C ARG A 73 21.34 -12.14 -19.50
N ILE A 74 21.50 -11.53 -18.33
CA ILE A 74 22.82 -11.36 -17.71
C ILE A 74 23.47 -12.73 -17.47
N GLN A 75 22.73 -13.71 -16.95
CA GLN A 75 23.23 -15.06 -16.72
C GLN A 75 23.67 -15.75 -18.03
N GLU A 76 22.86 -15.63 -19.08
CA GLU A 76 23.18 -16.15 -20.42
C GLU A 76 24.44 -15.50 -21.00
N THR A 77 24.54 -14.17 -20.93
CA THR A 77 25.70 -13.40 -21.39
C THR A 77 26.98 -13.77 -20.63
N ILE A 78 26.89 -13.96 -19.30
CA ILE A 78 28.05 -14.38 -18.48
C ILE A 78 28.48 -15.79 -18.84
N ALA A 79 27.53 -16.72 -19.00
CA ALA A 79 27.82 -18.09 -19.42
C ALA A 79 28.46 -18.15 -20.83
N GLY A 80 27.99 -17.30 -21.74
CA GLY A 80 28.48 -17.18 -23.12
C GLY A 80 29.67 -16.24 -23.32
N MET A 81 30.25 -15.68 -22.26
CA MET A 81 31.21 -14.56 -22.36
C MET A 81 32.44 -14.90 -23.20
N LYS A 82 32.94 -16.14 -23.14
CA LYS A 82 34.07 -16.58 -23.99
C LYS A 82 33.75 -16.47 -25.48
N VAL A 83 32.52 -16.79 -25.88
CA VAL A 83 32.06 -16.70 -27.28
C VAL A 83 31.94 -15.23 -27.68
N ILE A 84 31.33 -14.40 -26.84
CA ILE A 84 31.19 -12.96 -27.12
C ILE A 84 32.56 -12.30 -27.36
N LYS A 85 33.55 -12.64 -26.53
CA LYS A 85 34.93 -12.17 -26.69
C LYS A 85 35.61 -12.72 -27.95
N ALA A 86 35.41 -14.00 -28.27
CA ALA A 86 35.98 -14.60 -29.47
C ALA A 86 35.49 -13.93 -30.77
N TYR A 87 34.25 -13.42 -30.77
CA TYR A 87 33.66 -12.68 -31.89
C TYR A 87 33.81 -11.15 -31.79
N GLY A 88 34.45 -10.61 -30.73
CA GLY A 88 34.57 -9.16 -30.51
C GLY A 88 33.22 -8.43 -30.38
N ALA A 89 32.17 -9.14 -29.95
CA ALA A 89 30.78 -8.63 -29.96
C ALA A 89 30.38 -7.87 -28.68
N GLU A 90 31.36 -7.46 -27.87
CA GLU A 90 31.15 -6.88 -26.54
C GLU A 90 30.33 -5.58 -26.59
N SER A 91 30.66 -4.66 -27.51
CA SER A 91 29.92 -3.40 -27.67
C SER A 91 28.47 -3.63 -28.08
N ARG A 92 28.21 -4.67 -28.89
CA ARG A 92 26.84 -5.02 -29.30
C ARG A 92 26.01 -5.51 -28.11
N GLU A 93 26.56 -6.38 -27.28
CA GLU A 93 25.85 -6.81 -26.07
C GLU A 93 25.76 -5.76 -24.99
N GLN A 94 26.71 -4.83 -24.91
CA GLN A 94 26.59 -3.66 -24.04
C GLN A 94 25.38 -2.79 -24.44
N VAL A 95 25.22 -2.47 -25.73
CA VAL A 95 24.08 -1.68 -26.22
C VAL A 95 22.75 -2.41 -25.97
N ARG A 96 22.73 -3.74 -26.14
CA ARG A 96 21.56 -4.56 -25.86
C ARG A 96 21.20 -4.55 -24.38
N PHE A 97 22.19 -4.74 -23.51
CA PHE A 97 22.05 -4.69 -22.06
C PHE A 97 21.51 -3.33 -21.61
N GLU A 98 22.04 -2.23 -22.11
CA GLU A 98 21.56 -0.89 -21.77
C GLU A 98 20.10 -0.67 -22.15
N ARG A 99 19.69 -1.16 -23.33
CA ARG A 99 18.29 -1.07 -23.77
C ARG A 99 17.36 -1.86 -22.86
N GLU A 100 17.72 -3.10 -22.52
CA GLU A 100 16.92 -3.97 -21.65
C GLU A 100 16.91 -3.47 -20.19
N SER A 101 18.03 -2.92 -19.71
CA SER A 101 18.13 -2.29 -18.39
C SER A 101 17.22 -1.06 -18.28
N ARG A 102 17.23 -0.18 -19.28
CA ARG A 102 16.33 0.98 -19.34
C ARG A 102 14.86 0.58 -19.37
N SER A 103 14.49 -0.47 -20.12
CA SER A 103 13.11 -0.92 -20.19
C SER A 103 12.63 -1.53 -18.86
N ALA A 104 13.47 -2.34 -18.19
CA ALA A 104 13.19 -2.87 -16.87
C ALA A 104 13.06 -1.76 -15.82
N PHE A 105 13.95 -0.77 -15.86
CA PHE A 105 13.90 0.40 -14.98
C PHE A 105 12.61 1.21 -15.20
N ALA A 106 12.25 1.50 -16.45
CA ALA A 106 11.03 2.25 -16.77
C ALA A 106 9.77 1.52 -16.26
N ALA A 107 9.70 0.20 -16.43
CA ALA A 107 8.58 -0.60 -15.91
C ALA A 107 8.49 -0.56 -14.37
N ALA A 108 9.64 -0.62 -13.69
CA ALA A 108 9.70 -0.50 -12.23
C ALA A 108 9.31 0.90 -11.75
N TYR A 109 9.81 1.94 -12.43
CA TYR A 109 9.51 3.33 -12.12
C TYR A 109 8.01 3.63 -12.29
N ASP A 110 7.40 3.22 -13.39
CA ASP A 110 5.97 3.43 -13.64
C ASP A 110 5.10 2.73 -12.58
N ALA A 111 5.42 1.48 -12.21
CA ALA A 111 4.71 0.78 -11.14
C ALA A 111 4.85 1.50 -9.78
N ARG A 112 6.07 1.95 -9.44
CA ARG A 112 6.35 2.65 -8.17
C ARG A 112 5.71 4.04 -8.12
N SER A 113 5.73 4.77 -9.24
CA SER A 113 5.12 6.09 -9.38
C SER A 113 3.60 6.03 -9.19
N ARG A 114 2.92 5.10 -9.86
CA ARG A 114 1.47 4.86 -9.66
C ARG A 114 1.14 4.50 -8.21
N PHE A 115 1.97 3.67 -7.58
CA PHE A 115 1.81 3.33 -6.17
C PHE A 115 2.00 4.54 -5.25
N ALA A 116 3.00 5.39 -5.52
CA ALA A 116 3.22 6.63 -4.77
C ALA A 116 2.03 7.58 -4.90
N PHE A 117 1.53 7.80 -6.12
CA PHE A 117 0.35 8.62 -6.38
C PHE A 117 -0.88 8.12 -5.60
N PHE A 118 -1.15 6.82 -5.66
CA PHE A 118 -2.25 6.21 -4.89
C PHE A 118 -2.10 6.45 -3.37
N ASN A 119 -0.89 6.33 -2.82
CA ASN A 119 -0.63 6.58 -1.41
C ASN A 119 -0.87 8.05 -1.04
N VAL A 120 -0.34 8.99 -1.82
CA VAL A 120 -0.52 10.43 -1.57
C VAL A 120 -1.99 10.81 -1.62
N PHE A 121 -2.72 10.32 -2.63
CA PHE A 121 -4.15 10.57 -2.75
C PHE A 121 -4.94 9.98 -1.57
N THR A 122 -4.64 8.75 -1.16
CA THR A 122 -5.30 8.11 -0.01
C THR A 122 -5.02 8.86 1.29
N PHE A 123 -3.76 9.27 1.51
CA PHE A 123 -3.38 10.08 2.66
C PHE A 123 -4.11 11.42 2.70
N LEU A 124 -4.18 12.12 1.57
CA LEU A 124 -4.90 13.39 1.46
C LEU A 124 -6.40 13.21 1.71
N ALA A 125 -7.03 12.19 1.12
CA ALA A 125 -8.45 11.92 1.29
C ALA A 125 -8.80 11.65 2.76
N ILE A 126 -8.00 10.82 3.44
CA ILE A 126 -8.16 10.55 4.89
C ILE A 126 -7.92 11.84 5.68
N GLY A 127 -6.86 12.60 5.38
CA GLY A 127 -6.53 13.85 6.08
C GLY A 127 -7.64 14.91 5.96
N VAL A 128 -8.22 15.09 4.77
CA VAL A 128 -9.35 16.01 4.57
C VAL A 128 -10.59 15.54 5.33
N ALA A 129 -10.90 14.24 5.31
CA ALA A 129 -12.01 13.68 6.08
C ALA A 129 -11.82 13.88 7.60
N MET A 130 -10.59 13.74 8.10
CA MET A 130 -10.25 14.02 9.51
C MET A 130 -10.45 15.49 9.86
N LEU A 131 -9.85 16.40 9.07
CA LEU A 131 -9.91 17.84 9.34
C LEU A 131 -11.34 18.38 9.28
N THR A 132 -12.13 17.93 8.31
CA THR A 132 -13.55 18.31 8.19
C THR A 132 -14.38 17.77 9.36
N GLY A 133 -14.17 16.51 9.78
CA GLY A 133 -14.83 15.95 10.97
C GLY A 133 -14.50 16.73 12.25
N GLN A 134 -13.24 17.11 12.44
CA GLN A 134 -12.81 17.93 13.58
C GLN A 134 -13.39 19.35 13.53
N GLY A 135 -13.44 19.96 12.34
CA GLY A 135 -14.02 21.28 12.13
C GLY A 135 -15.50 21.30 12.50
N VAL A 136 -16.27 20.31 12.06
CA VAL A 136 -17.70 20.18 12.40
C VAL A 136 -17.90 19.97 13.91
N ALA A 137 -17.10 19.11 14.55
CA ALA A 137 -17.18 18.88 16.00
C ALA A 137 -16.84 20.15 16.81
N THR A 138 -15.85 20.91 16.35
CA THR A 138 -15.44 22.19 16.97
C THR A 138 -16.56 23.23 16.86
N LEU A 139 -17.18 23.36 15.68
CA LEU A 139 -18.30 24.29 15.47
C LEU A 139 -19.52 23.91 16.31
N ALA A 140 -19.84 22.62 16.41
CA ALA A 140 -20.92 22.14 17.26
C ALA A 140 -20.68 22.44 18.75
N THR A 141 -19.43 22.39 19.19
CA THR A 141 -19.06 22.78 20.55
C THR A 141 -19.17 24.28 20.78
N HIS A 142 -18.66 25.10 19.87
CA HIS A 142 -18.73 26.55 20.00
C HIS A 142 -20.19 27.04 20.12
N ALA A 143 -21.15 26.29 19.58
CA ALA A 143 -22.59 26.52 19.75
C ALA A 143 -23.16 26.10 21.13
N GLY A 144 -22.32 25.70 22.09
CA GLY A 144 -22.72 25.37 23.47
C GLY A 144 -22.91 23.88 23.78
N ALA A 145 -22.51 22.97 22.87
CA ALA A 145 -22.58 21.53 23.13
C ALA A 145 -21.48 21.08 24.12
N GLY A 146 -21.86 20.43 25.22
CA GLY A 146 -20.96 20.04 26.34
C GLY A 146 -19.97 18.90 26.08
N LEU A 147 -19.69 18.54 24.82
CA LEU A 147 -18.97 17.30 24.44
C LEU A 147 -17.55 17.53 23.87
N PHE A 148 -17.01 18.74 23.94
CA PHE A 148 -15.78 19.17 23.23
C PHE A 148 -14.57 18.23 23.37
N ALA A 149 -14.15 17.99 24.61
CA ALA A 149 -12.92 17.26 24.89
C ALA A 149 -13.07 15.80 24.46
N GLY A 150 -14.20 15.16 24.81
CA GLY A 150 -14.47 13.77 24.47
C GLY A 150 -14.50 13.52 22.96
N GLN A 151 -15.16 14.39 22.19
CA GLN A 151 -15.27 14.25 20.74
C GLN A 151 -13.93 14.47 20.01
N ILE A 152 -13.11 15.44 20.44
CA ILE A 152 -11.77 15.66 19.87
C ILE A 152 -10.85 14.48 20.17
N PHE A 153 -10.79 14.01 21.43
CA PHE A 153 -9.96 12.86 21.78
C PHE A 153 -10.42 11.60 21.05
N ALA A 154 -11.72 11.38 20.92
CA ALA A 154 -12.28 10.23 20.21
C ALA A 154 -11.94 10.27 18.71
N THR A 155 -12.09 11.42 18.05
CA THR A 155 -11.76 11.57 16.62
C THR A 155 -10.26 11.51 16.35
N MET A 156 -9.42 12.18 17.16
CA MET A 156 -7.96 12.09 17.03
C MET A 156 -7.47 10.66 17.28
N GLY A 157 -7.92 10.04 18.37
CA GLY A 157 -7.57 8.67 18.73
C GLY A 157 -7.98 7.68 17.65
N PHE A 158 -9.23 7.73 17.20
CA PHE A 158 -9.72 6.89 16.10
C PHE A 158 -8.87 7.06 14.84
N SER A 159 -8.56 8.29 14.47
CA SER A 159 -7.91 8.57 13.20
C SER A 159 -6.41 8.27 13.21
N ALA A 160 -5.69 8.67 14.26
CA ALA A 160 -4.27 8.33 14.43
C ALA A 160 -4.06 6.82 14.50
N TRP A 161 -4.96 6.11 15.19
CA TRP A 161 -4.91 4.67 15.31
C TRP A 161 -5.19 3.98 13.97
N ASN A 162 -6.20 4.43 13.23
CA ASN A 162 -6.52 3.88 11.90
C ASN A 162 -5.44 4.22 10.84
N LEU A 163 -4.82 5.39 10.92
CA LEU A 163 -3.69 5.75 10.05
C LEU A 163 -2.47 4.87 10.35
N GLY A 164 -2.16 4.63 11.62
CA GLY A 164 -1.13 3.68 12.04
C GLY A 164 -1.41 2.26 11.53
N LEU A 165 -2.67 1.84 11.56
CA LEU A 165 -3.09 0.55 11.01
C LEU A 165 -2.88 0.45 9.49
N TYR A 166 -3.24 1.50 8.75
CA TYR A 166 -2.98 1.57 7.30
C TYR A 166 -1.48 1.44 6.99
N ASN A 167 -0.63 2.11 7.76
CA ASN A 167 0.82 2.03 7.59
C ASN A 167 1.37 0.62 7.87
N VAL A 168 0.92 -0.01 8.96
CA VAL A 168 1.31 -1.40 9.29
C VAL A 168 0.83 -2.39 8.23
N PHE A 169 -0.41 -2.23 7.74
CA PHE A 169 -0.95 -3.04 6.67
C PHE A 169 -0.12 -2.85 5.39
N LYS A 170 0.20 -1.61 5.01
CA LYS A 170 1.00 -1.27 3.83
C LYS A 170 2.38 -1.92 3.86
N GLU A 171 3.09 -1.86 4.98
CA GLU A 171 4.40 -2.51 5.14
C GLU A 171 4.28 -4.03 4.97
N ARG A 172 3.35 -4.64 5.71
CA ARG A 172 3.18 -6.10 5.72
C ARG A 172 2.61 -6.66 4.42
N PHE A 173 1.80 -5.89 3.69
CA PHE A 173 1.22 -6.31 2.42
C PHE A 173 2.29 -6.45 1.33
N GLY A 174 3.33 -5.60 1.36
CA GLY A 174 4.51 -5.74 0.51
C GLY A 174 5.19 -7.10 0.74
N ASP A 175 5.46 -7.40 2.00
CA ASP A 175 6.17 -8.60 2.43
C ASP A 175 5.39 -9.90 2.18
N GLY A 176 4.08 -9.91 2.46
CA GLY A 176 3.25 -11.10 2.26
C GLY A 176 3.04 -11.45 0.79
N SER A 177 3.04 -10.46 -0.11
CA SER A 177 2.96 -10.71 -1.55
C SER A 177 4.20 -11.43 -2.10
N ALA A 178 5.37 -11.19 -1.50
CA ALA A 178 6.60 -11.91 -1.80
C ALA A 178 6.56 -13.34 -1.22
N ALA A 179 6.05 -13.49 0.01
CA ALA A 179 5.97 -14.78 0.69
C ALA A 179 5.01 -15.78 0.00
N VAL A 180 3.85 -15.32 -0.48
CA VAL A 180 2.91 -16.15 -1.24
C VAL A 180 3.56 -16.67 -2.53
N ARG A 181 4.34 -15.82 -3.22
CA ARG A 181 4.94 -16.17 -4.51
C ARG A 181 6.02 -17.24 -4.40
N GLN A 182 6.82 -17.25 -3.33
CA GLN A 182 7.85 -18.28 -3.13
C GLN A 182 7.26 -19.68 -2.87
N LEU A 183 6.05 -19.77 -2.31
CA LEU A 183 5.38 -21.05 -2.04
C LEU A 183 4.83 -21.75 -3.29
N PHE A 184 4.56 -20.99 -4.35
CA PHE A 184 4.13 -21.56 -5.65
C PHE A 184 5.31 -21.85 -6.60
N HIS A 185 6.54 -21.53 -6.18
CA HIS A 185 7.78 -21.82 -6.92
C HIS A 185 8.71 -22.79 -6.16
N ALA A 186 8.22 -23.39 -5.07
CA ALA A 186 8.84 -24.49 -4.34
C ALA A 186 8.10 -25.78 -4.66
#